data_AF-A0A2K8T5W0-F1
#
_entry.id   AF-A0A2K8T5W0-F1
#
_cell.length_a   1.000
_cell.length_b   1.000
_cell.length_c   1.000
_cell.angle_alpha   90.00
_cell.angle_beta   90.00
_cell.angle_gamma   90.00
#
_symmetry.space_group_name_H-M   'P 1'
#
loop_
_entity.id
_entity.type
_entity.pdbx_description
1 polymer ?
#
loop_
_entity_poly.entity_id
_entity_poly.type
_entity_poly.pdbx_seq_one_letter_code
_entity_poly.pdbx_strand_id
1 'polypeptide(L)'
;MNKPPRKRNKATSAASDDSKTPPDSVNEDISLQEDPASATITVTAVEITELTEQEISDRLHLERKVERAFFEAGKALAQLRDRRLYRSTHRTFEEYCRDRFGYTHRRVNYLIAGSVVFDNIATGTNCSQNEETDGTGTNCSQNEEVDGTGTNCSQNGEADGTGTNCSQNEKVDKTRLNPLRILPTSEGQVRPLAPLEPQQQVKVWQRAVHEAGGKVPSARIVTDVVQRIIERTQVPNT
;
A
#
# COMPACT_ATOMS: atom_id res chain seq x y z
N MET A 1 -20.64 -17.56 -45.42
CA MET A 1 -20.27 -18.97 -45.15
C MET A 1 -19.30 -18.98 -43.97
N ASN A 2 -19.83 -19.16 -42.75
CA ASN A 2 -19.08 -19.03 -41.51
C ASN A 2 -18.80 -20.43 -40.95
N LYS A 3 -17.52 -20.80 -40.77
CA LYS A 3 -17.11 -22.03 -40.07
C LYS A 3 -16.88 -21.72 -38.58
N PRO A 4 -17.36 -22.56 -37.64
CA PRO A 4 -17.21 -22.33 -36.19
C PRO A 4 -15.98 -23.05 -35.61
N PRO A 5 -15.43 -22.62 -34.46
CA PRO A 5 -14.34 -23.32 -33.79
C PRO A 5 -14.88 -24.43 -32.86
N ARG A 6 -14.32 -25.65 -32.97
CA ARG A 6 -14.64 -26.81 -32.14
C ARG A 6 -13.89 -26.78 -30.81
N LYS A 7 -14.60 -27.14 -29.73
CA LYS A 7 -14.15 -27.14 -28.33
C LYS A 7 -13.43 -28.44 -27.92
N ARG A 8 -12.47 -28.27 -26.99
CA ARG A 8 -11.94 -29.11 -25.88
C ARG A 8 -12.17 -30.63 -25.94
N ASN A 9 -11.07 -31.37 -25.79
CA ASN A 9 -11.06 -32.71 -25.18
C ASN A 9 -10.29 -32.70 -23.86
N LYS A 10 -11.03 -33.10 -22.81
CA LYS A 10 -10.59 -33.49 -21.47
C LYS A 10 -10.34 -35.00 -21.54
N ALA A 11 -9.19 -35.48 -21.07
CA ALA A 11 -8.94 -36.90 -20.88
C ALA A 11 -8.42 -37.15 -19.46
N THR A 12 -9.12 -38.06 -18.80
CA THR A 12 -8.92 -38.65 -17.49
C THR A 12 -8.17 -39.97 -17.70
N SER A 13 -7.15 -40.26 -16.89
CA SER A 13 -6.56 -41.60 -16.71
C SER A 13 -6.13 -41.67 -15.24
N ALA A 14 -6.79 -42.38 -14.33
CA ALA A 14 -6.98 -43.83 -14.16
C ALA A 14 -5.70 -44.56 -13.69
N ALA A 15 -5.89 -45.32 -12.61
CA ALA A 15 -4.93 -45.99 -11.74
C ALA A 15 -4.24 -47.22 -12.36
N SER A 16 -3.08 -47.59 -11.80
CA SER A 16 -2.64 -48.94 -11.43
C SER A 16 -1.24 -48.80 -10.80
N ASP A 17 -1.01 -49.15 -9.54
CA ASP A 17 -0.81 -50.50 -8.99
C ASP A 17 0.46 -51.16 -9.55
N ASP A 18 1.55 -51.15 -8.78
CA ASP A 18 2.43 -52.33 -8.72
C ASP A 18 3.20 -52.37 -7.39
N SER A 19 3.16 -53.55 -6.78
CA SER A 19 3.73 -53.88 -5.49
C SER A 19 4.99 -54.73 -5.70
N LYS A 20 6.12 -54.38 -5.07
CA LYS A 20 7.13 -55.40 -4.71
C LYS A 20 8.15 -54.92 -3.67
N THR A 21 8.01 -55.42 -2.45
CA THR A 21 9.12 -55.72 -1.53
C THR A 21 9.22 -57.25 -1.43
N PRO A 22 10.39 -57.84 -1.17
CA PRO A 22 10.55 -58.61 0.08
C PRO A 22 12.03 -58.63 0.57
N PRO A 23 12.41 -59.46 1.54
CA PRO A 23 12.17 -59.29 2.97
C PRO A 23 13.49 -59.34 3.77
N ASP A 24 13.49 -58.94 5.03
CA ASP A 24 14.37 -59.62 5.99
C ASP A 24 13.74 -59.67 7.39
N SER A 25 13.76 -60.88 7.93
CA SER A 25 13.39 -61.31 9.28
C SER A 25 14.17 -60.47 10.33
N VAL A 26 13.74 -60.29 11.57
CA VAL A 26 13.27 -61.27 12.56
C VAL A 26 12.57 -60.46 13.65
N ASN A 27 11.33 -60.79 14.02
CA ASN A 27 10.70 -60.26 15.23
C ASN A 27 10.29 -61.44 16.10
N GLU A 28 10.97 -61.58 17.24
CA GLU A 28 10.59 -62.47 18.31
C GLU A 28 9.30 -62.00 18.99
N ASP A 29 8.55 -63.01 19.43
CA ASP A 29 7.36 -63.01 20.25
C ASP A 29 7.54 -62.23 21.57
N ILE A 30 6.58 -61.39 21.93
CA ILE A 30 6.14 -61.16 23.32
C ILE A 30 4.78 -60.44 23.34
N SER A 31 3.74 -61.25 23.54
CA SER A 31 2.58 -61.10 24.43
C SER A 31 2.01 -59.71 24.77
N LEU A 32 0.82 -59.45 24.20
CA LEU A 32 -0.45 -58.95 24.77
C LEU A 32 -0.50 -57.91 25.92
N GLN A 33 -1.23 -56.82 25.57
CA GLN A 33 -2.24 -56.05 26.35
C GLN A 33 -1.79 -55.08 27.44
N GLU A 34 -1.92 -53.77 27.18
CA GLU A 34 -2.42 -52.77 28.14
C GLU A 34 -3.24 -51.66 27.40
N ASP A 35 -4.53 -51.56 27.76
CA ASP A 35 -5.49 -50.44 27.76
C ASP A 35 -5.49 -49.29 26.71
N PRO A 36 -6.62 -49.02 26.00
CA PRO A 36 -6.75 -47.93 25.02
C PRO A 36 -7.06 -46.54 25.63
N ALA A 37 -6.76 -46.30 26.92
CA ALA A 37 -7.24 -45.12 27.64
C ALA A 37 -6.13 -44.17 28.13
N SER A 38 -5.10 -43.92 27.31
CA SER A 38 -4.21 -42.77 27.56
C SER A 38 -3.38 -42.38 26.34
N ALA A 39 -4.03 -42.02 25.23
CA ALA A 39 -3.35 -41.27 24.18
C ALA A 39 -3.17 -39.82 24.66
N THR A 40 -2.18 -39.59 25.52
CA THR A 40 -1.73 -38.24 25.87
C THR A 40 -1.12 -37.62 24.62
N ILE A 41 -1.87 -36.75 23.94
CA ILE A 41 -1.37 -35.94 22.84
C ILE A 41 -0.44 -34.91 23.47
N THR A 42 0.85 -35.23 23.53
CA THR A 42 1.91 -34.33 23.95
C THR A 42 2.03 -33.24 22.89
N VAL A 43 1.26 -32.16 23.05
CA VAL A 43 1.43 -30.93 22.25
C VAL A 43 2.73 -30.30 22.71
N THR A 44 3.82 -30.65 22.04
CA THR A 44 5.12 -29.99 22.20
C THR A 44 4.95 -28.54 21.71
N ALA A 45 4.78 -27.62 22.65
CA ALA A 45 4.71 -26.20 22.35
C ALA A 45 6.04 -25.75 21.74
N VAL A 46 6.04 -25.47 20.44
CA VAL A 46 7.17 -24.86 19.73
C VAL A 46 7.26 -23.41 20.21
N GLU A 47 8.34 -23.07 20.92
CA GLU A 47 8.62 -21.69 21.31
C GLU A 47 8.81 -20.82 20.06
N ILE A 48 7.96 -19.82 19.89
CA ILE A 48 8.07 -18.84 18.82
C ILE A 48 9.16 -17.85 19.24
N THR A 49 10.32 -17.88 18.57
CA THR A 49 11.40 -16.90 18.79
C THR A 49 10.94 -15.50 18.38
N GLU A 50 11.08 -14.52 19.26
CA GLU A 50 10.77 -13.13 18.95
C GLU A 50 11.77 -12.54 17.94
N LEU A 51 11.28 -11.76 16.96
CA LEU A 51 12.14 -11.12 15.95
C LEU A 51 13.06 -10.08 16.60
N THR A 52 14.29 -10.02 16.11
CA THR A 52 15.25 -8.96 16.46
C THR A 52 14.78 -7.59 15.95
N GLU A 53 15.28 -6.52 16.56
CA GLU A 53 14.97 -5.14 16.12
C GLU A 53 15.35 -4.91 14.65
N GLN A 54 16.46 -5.50 14.21
CA GLN A 54 16.91 -5.44 12.82
C GLN A 54 15.91 -6.12 11.87
N GLU A 55 15.45 -7.33 12.19
CA GLU A 55 14.46 -8.05 11.38
C GLU A 55 13.11 -7.32 11.33
N ILE A 56 12.72 -6.65 12.42
CA ILE A 56 11.51 -5.82 12.45
C ILE A 56 11.64 -4.63 11.49
N SER A 57 12.80 -3.96 11.49
CA SER A 57 13.10 -2.86 10.58
C SER A 57 13.10 -3.30 9.12
N ASP A 58 13.76 -4.43 8.84
CA ASP A 58 13.84 -4.99 7.49
C ASP A 58 12.46 -5.41 6.98
N ARG A 59 11.65 -6.06 7.84
CA ARG A 59 10.25 -6.38 7.53
C ARG A 59 9.48 -5.12 7.15
N LEU A 60 9.56 -4.06 7.96
CA LEU A 60 8.85 -2.80 7.69
C LEU A 60 9.30 -2.14 6.38
N HIS A 61 10.61 -2.18 6.07
CA HIS A 61 11.15 -1.66 4.82
C HIS A 61 10.59 -2.43 3.61
N LEU A 62 10.60 -3.76 3.69
CA LEU A 62 10.12 -4.65 2.63
C LEU A 62 8.61 -4.50 2.43
N GLU A 63 7.83 -4.45 3.52
CA GLU A 63 6.39 -4.21 3.48
C GLU A 63 6.07 -2.90 2.74
N ARG A 64 6.73 -1.80 3.12
CA ARG A 64 6.56 -0.52 2.41
C ARG A 64 6.88 -0.65 0.94
N LYS A 65 7.99 -1.30 0.56
CA LYS A 65 8.36 -1.47 -0.85
C LYS A 65 7.27 -2.20 -1.64
N VAL A 66 6.66 -3.23 -1.06
CA VAL A 66 5.56 -3.98 -1.67
C VAL A 66 4.31 -3.10 -1.82
N GLU A 67 3.94 -2.38 -0.77
CA GLU A 67 2.78 -1.47 -0.79
C GLU A 67 2.94 -0.33 -1.80
N ARG A 68 4.18 0.14 -2.00
CA ARG A 68 4.50 1.23 -2.92
C ARG A 68 4.62 0.78 -4.38
N ALA A 69 4.87 -0.50 -4.64
CA ALA A 69 5.19 -1.02 -5.97
C ALA A 69 4.13 -0.69 -7.03
N PHE A 70 2.84 -0.74 -6.69
CA PHE A 70 1.78 -0.48 -7.67
C PHE A 70 1.78 0.99 -8.14
N PHE A 71 1.98 1.95 -7.22
CA PHE A 71 1.95 3.35 -7.58
C PHE A 71 3.24 3.74 -8.29
N GLU A 72 4.39 3.20 -7.87
CA GLU A 72 5.68 3.43 -8.55
C GLU A 72 5.59 2.95 -10.00
N ALA A 73 5.00 1.77 -10.22
CA ALA A 73 4.69 1.28 -11.56
C ALA A 73 3.75 2.22 -12.33
N GLY A 74 2.71 2.76 -11.69
CA GLY A 74 1.81 3.75 -12.27
C GLY A 74 2.53 5.02 -12.74
N LYS A 75 3.40 5.60 -11.90
CA LYS A 75 4.19 6.80 -12.23
C LYS A 75 5.17 6.52 -13.38
N ALA A 76 5.84 5.36 -13.36
CA ALA A 76 6.74 4.96 -14.44
C ALA A 76 5.99 4.79 -15.77
N LEU A 77 4.81 4.14 -15.75
CA LEU A 77 3.96 3.97 -16.92
C LEU A 77 3.46 5.33 -17.46
N ALA A 78 3.10 6.26 -16.58
CA ALA A 78 2.74 7.62 -16.97
C ALA A 78 3.90 8.33 -17.69
N GLN A 79 5.12 8.27 -17.14
CA GLN A 79 6.29 8.85 -17.77
C GLN A 79 6.62 8.22 -19.13
N LEU A 80 6.51 6.89 -19.24
CA LEU A 80 6.69 6.17 -20.51
C LEU A 80 5.69 6.65 -21.57
N ARG A 81 4.43 6.84 -21.17
CA ARG A 81 3.33 7.32 -22.02
C ARG A 81 3.57 8.76 -22.48
N ASP A 82 3.75 9.67 -21.52
CA ASP A 82 3.74 11.11 -21.74
C ASP A 82 4.97 11.56 -22.54
N ARG A 83 6.12 10.94 -22.28
CA ARG A 83 7.37 11.17 -23.03
C ARG A 83 7.46 10.34 -24.32
N ARG A 84 6.44 9.52 -24.61
CA ARG A 84 6.36 8.62 -25.77
C ARG A 84 7.62 7.77 -25.98
N LEU A 85 8.19 7.24 -24.89
CA LEU A 85 9.45 6.46 -24.92
C LEU A 85 9.31 5.10 -25.61
N TYR A 86 8.09 4.69 -25.96
CA TYR A 86 7.78 3.48 -26.71
C TYR A 86 7.89 3.64 -28.25
N ARG A 87 7.99 4.88 -28.75
CA ARG A 87 7.85 5.21 -30.18
C ARG A 87 8.85 4.56 -31.14
N SER A 88 9.98 4.05 -30.63
CA SER A 88 10.99 3.37 -31.46
C SER A 88 10.61 1.93 -31.82
N THR A 89 9.72 1.31 -31.05
CA THR A 89 9.37 -0.11 -31.20
C THR A 89 7.89 -0.34 -31.47
N HIS A 90 7.00 0.50 -30.92
CA HIS A 90 5.55 0.32 -31.03
C HIS A 90 4.89 1.62 -31.48
N ARG A 91 3.79 1.49 -32.24
CA ARG A 91 3.05 2.65 -32.74
C ARG A 91 2.20 3.29 -31.65
N THR A 92 1.66 2.49 -30.73
CA THR A 92 0.85 2.97 -29.61
C THR A 92 1.38 2.49 -28.27
N PHE A 93 1.04 3.23 -27.21
CA PHE A 93 1.48 2.92 -25.86
C PHE A 93 0.90 1.60 -25.34
N GLU A 94 -0.32 1.28 -25.76
CA GLU A 94 -1.06 0.10 -25.33
C GLU A 94 -0.48 -1.18 -25.91
N GLU A 95 -0.01 -1.12 -27.15
CA GLU A 95 0.70 -2.22 -27.81
C GLU A 95 2.00 -2.52 -27.05
N TYR A 96 2.79 -1.47 -26.78
CA TYR A 96 4.01 -1.58 -25.96
C TYR A 96 3.75 -2.19 -24.59
N CYS A 97 2.73 -1.74 -23.87
CA CYS A 97 2.41 -2.27 -22.55
C CYS A 97 1.94 -3.72 -22.57
N ARG A 98 1.24 -4.12 -23.63
CA ARG A 98 0.81 -5.50 -23.83
C ARG A 98 2.01 -6.41 -24.09
N ASP A 99 2.88 -6.02 -24.99
CA ASP A 99 3.98 -6.87 -25.45
C ASP A 99 5.13 -6.92 -24.43
N ARG A 100 5.44 -5.79 -23.77
CA ARG A 100 6.54 -5.73 -22.79
C ARG A 100 6.17 -6.22 -21.39
N PHE A 101 4.94 -5.92 -20.93
CA PHE A 101 4.54 -6.16 -19.53
C PHE A 101 3.36 -7.14 -19.40
N GLY A 102 2.76 -7.59 -20.51
CA GLY A 102 1.54 -8.41 -20.46
C GLY A 102 0.34 -7.66 -19.90
N TYR A 103 0.36 -6.32 -19.90
CA TYR A 103 -0.70 -5.51 -19.32
C TYR A 103 -1.79 -5.20 -20.33
N THR A 104 -3.04 -5.35 -19.90
CA THR A 104 -4.17 -4.83 -20.66
C THR A 104 -4.21 -3.32 -20.54
N HIS A 105 -4.71 -2.62 -21.57
CA HIS A 105 -4.91 -1.17 -21.54
C HIS A 105 -5.70 -0.73 -20.29
N ARG A 106 -6.72 -1.50 -19.90
CA ARG A 106 -7.50 -1.27 -18.67
C ARG A 106 -6.62 -1.29 -17.42
N ARG A 107 -5.74 -2.29 -17.27
CA ARG A 107 -4.82 -2.38 -16.12
C ARG A 107 -3.85 -1.20 -16.10
N VAL A 108 -3.31 -0.80 -17.25
CA VAL A 108 -2.40 0.34 -17.35
C VAL A 108 -3.07 1.64 -16.91
N ASN A 109 -4.29 1.91 -17.40
CA ASN A 109 -5.04 3.10 -17.03
C ASN A 109 -5.33 3.14 -15.54
N TYR A 110 -5.66 2.00 -14.95
CA TYR A 110 -5.88 1.87 -13.52
C TYR A 110 -4.63 2.08 -12.68
N LEU A 111 -3.46 1.56 -13.10
CA LEU A 111 -2.19 1.83 -12.42
C LEU A 111 -1.83 3.32 -12.46
N ILE A 112 -1.98 3.95 -13.63
CA ILE A 112 -1.71 5.39 -13.81
C ILE A 112 -2.68 6.21 -12.95
N ALA A 113 -3.99 6.00 -13.09
CA ALA A 113 -5.00 6.74 -12.33
C ALA A 113 -4.83 6.51 -10.81
N GLY A 114 -4.59 5.27 -10.40
CA GLY A 114 -4.35 4.94 -8.99
C GLY A 114 -3.13 5.64 -8.40
N SER A 115 -2.07 5.85 -9.18
CA SER A 115 -0.89 6.59 -8.72
C SER A 115 -1.18 8.08 -8.47
N VAL A 116 -2.04 8.69 -9.29
CA VAL A 116 -2.48 10.08 -9.10
C VAL A 116 -3.33 10.22 -7.85
N VAL A 117 -4.29 9.30 -7.63
CA VAL A 117 -5.11 9.30 -6.41
C VAL A 117 -4.23 9.11 -5.17
N PHE A 118 -3.25 8.21 -5.23
CA PHE A 118 -2.30 8.01 -4.15
C PHE A 118 -1.54 9.30 -3.82
N ASP A 119 -1.00 10.00 -4.83
CA ASP A 119 -0.32 11.28 -4.64
C ASP A 119 -1.26 12.34 -4.03
N ASN A 120 -2.53 12.41 -4.45
CA ASN A 120 -3.52 13.33 -3.88
C ASN A 120 -3.80 13.04 -2.41
N ILE A 121 -3.92 11.76 -2.04
CA ILE A 121 -4.08 11.34 -0.64
C ILE A 121 -2.82 11.69 0.15
N ALA A 122 -1.63 11.33 -0.35
CA ALA A 122 -0.36 11.56 0.34
C ALA A 122 0.04 13.04 0.44
N THR A 123 -0.42 13.91 -0.45
CA THR A 123 -0.20 15.36 -0.38
C THR A 123 -1.24 16.05 0.50
N GLY A 124 -2.50 15.62 0.40
CA GLY A 124 -3.58 16.10 1.27
C GLY A 124 -3.34 15.83 2.75
N THR A 125 -2.55 14.81 3.08
CA THR A 125 -2.17 14.51 4.47
C THR A 125 -1.14 15.48 5.04
N ASN A 126 -0.37 16.16 4.20
CA ASN A 126 0.67 17.11 4.61
C ASN A 126 0.20 18.57 4.66
N CYS A 127 -0.91 18.94 3.99
CA CYS A 127 -1.42 20.32 3.97
C CYS A 127 -2.29 20.71 5.17
N SER A 128 -2.61 19.79 6.09
CA SER A 128 -3.49 20.09 7.25
C SER A 128 -2.72 20.26 8.58
N GLN A 129 -1.39 20.37 8.57
CA GLN A 129 -0.59 20.43 9.81
C GLN A 129 0.11 21.78 10.07
N ASN A 130 -0.10 22.81 9.25
CA ASN A 130 0.56 24.12 9.43
C ASN A 130 -0.43 25.29 9.51
N GLU A 131 -1.48 25.17 10.34
CA GLU A 131 -2.36 26.29 10.69
C GLU A 131 -2.31 26.45 12.22
N GLU A 132 -1.17 26.93 12.72
CA GLU A 132 -1.00 27.63 14.01
C GLU A 132 0.47 28.11 14.12
N THR A 133 0.81 29.13 13.34
CA THR A 133 1.72 30.17 13.83
C THR A 133 1.12 31.51 13.46
N ASP A 134 0.81 32.25 14.51
CA ASP A 134 0.14 33.53 14.51
C ASP A 134 0.73 34.53 13.52
N GLY A 135 -0.15 35.42 13.08
CA GLY A 135 0.09 36.36 12.01
C GLY A 135 1.32 37.24 12.22
N THR A 136 2.03 37.47 11.13
CA THR A 136 2.40 38.81 10.69
C THR A 136 2.55 38.73 9.18
N GLY A 137 1.58 39.27 8.46
CA GLY A 137 1.71 39.49 7.03
C GLY A 137 2.81 40.49 6.77
N THR A 138 3.70 40.21 5.82
CA THR A 138 4.33 41.24 5.00
C THR A 138 4.62 40.65 3.63
N ASN A 139 4.24 41.45 2.64
CA ASN A 139 4.03 41.15 1.22
C ASN A 139 5.17 40.48 0.47
N CYS A 140 4.77 39.68 -0.52
CA CYS A 140 5.54 39.45 -1.74
C CYS A 140 5.75 40.77 -2.50
N SER A 141 6.97 41.00 -2.98
CA SER A 141 7.20 41.85 -4.16
C SER A 141 8.37 41.30 -4.97
N GLN A 142 8.19 41.40 -6.28
CA GLN A 142 8.97 40.83 -7.36
C GLN A 142 10.35 41.49 -7.47
N ASN A 143 11.28 40.70 -8.04
CA ASN A 143 12.53 41.02 -8.76
C ASN A 143 12.97 42.49 -8.88
N GLU A 144 14.26 42.77 -8.66
CA GLU A 144 15.26 43.10 -9.70
C GLU A 144 16.67 43.17 -9.06
N GLU A 145 17.69 43.02 -9.90
CA GLU A 145 19.10 42.76 -9.61
C GLU A 145 19.88 43.93 -9.00
N VAL A 146 21.06 43.64 -8.42
CA VAL A 146 22.38 44.30 -8.68
C VAL A 146 23.35 44.12 -7.50
N ASP A 147 24.42 43.38 -7.80
CA ASP A 147 25.86 43.52 -7.50
C ASP A 147 26.35 44.25 -6.24
N GLY A 148 27.37 43.65 -5.60
CA GLY A 148 28.42 44.43 -4.93
C GLY A 148 28.90 43.91 -3.56
N THR A 149 29.99 43.14 -3.59
CA THR A 149 31.14 43.12 -2.67
C THR A 149 31.06 43.81 -1.30
N GLY A 150 31.44 43.10 -0.23
CA GLY A 150 32.15 43.74 0.90
C GLY A 150 31.85 43.22 2.32
N THR A 151 32.73 42.35 2.82
CA THR A 151 33.41 42.40 4.14
C THR A 151 32.62 42.56 5.45
N ASN A 152 32.67 41.49 6.25
CA ASN A 152 32.81 41.36 7.73
C ASN A 152 32.71 42.61 8.65
N CYS A 153 31.94 42.49 9.75
CA CYS A 153 32.47 42.32 11.12
C CYS A 153 31.38 42.24 12.22
N SER A 154 31.53 41.23 13.09
CA SER A 154 31.53 41.27 14.58
C SER A 154 30.57 42.18 15.38
N GLN A 155 29.69 41.56 16.17
CA GLN A 155 29.67 41.52 17.67
C GLN A 155 28.26 41.55 18.29
N ASN A 156 28.00 40.48 19.05
CA ASN A 156 27.34 40.37 20.36
C ASN A 156 25.94 40.97 20.59
N GLY A 157 25.00 40.06 20.89
CA GLY A 157 23.75 40.37 21.59
C GLY A 157 23.23 39.10 22.27
N GLU A 158 23.43 39.02 23.58
CA GLU A 158 22.89 38.01 24.49
C GLU A 158 21.36 38.10 24.55
N ALA A 159 20.66 36.97 24.45
CA ALA A 159 19.28 36.84 24.89
C ALA A 159 18.94 35.37 25.21
N ASP A 160 19.00 35.07 26.51
CA ASP A 160 18.17 34.14 27.28
C ASP A 160 17.74 32.81 26.64
N GLY A 161 18.61 31.82 26.80
CA GLY A 161 18.24 30.41 26.72
C GLY A 161 17.41 29.99 27.93
N THR A 162 16.09 30.14 27.87
CA THR A 162 15.18 29.38 28.73
C THR A 162 15.08 27.96 28.19
N GLY A 163 16.00 27.11 28.63
CA GLY A 163 15.95 25.67 28.40
C GLY A 163 14.78 25.08 29.17
N THR A 164 13.61 25.00 28.54
CA THR A 164 12.49 24.19 29.03
C THR A 164 12.89 22.72 28.91
N ASN A 165 13.42 22.18 30.00
CA ASN A 165 13.41 20.76 30.29
C ASN A 165 11.95 20.32 30.42
N CYS A 166 11.48 19.44 29.56
CA CYS A 166 10.31 18.62 29.82
C CYS A 166 10.58 17.21 29.34
N SER A 167 11.26 16.45 30.20
CA SER A 167 11.08 15.00 30.27
C SER A 167 9.63 14.72 30.60
N GLN A 168 8.86 14.24 29.64
CA GLN A 168 7.71 13.39 29.92
C GLN A 168 7.72 12.20 28.96
N ASN A 169 8.22 11.11 29.51
CA ASN A 169 8.01 9.76 29.05
C ASN A 169 6.50 9.46 29.22
N GLU A 170 5.71 9.73 28.18
CA GLU A 170 4.32 9.29 28.12
C GLU A 170 4.23 8.05 27.22
N LYS A 171 3.70 6.97 27.82
CA LYS A 171 3.20 5.76 27.15
C LYS A 171 2.68 6.10 25.76
N VAL A 172 3.30 5.50 24.74
CA VAL A 172 2.82 5.55 23.35
C VAL A 172 1.44 4.90 23.29
N ASP A 173 0.42 5.73 23.48
CA ASP A 173 -0.97 5.35 23.39
C ASP A 173 -1.25 4.98 21.93
N LYS A 174 -1.47 3.69 21.68
CA LYS A 174 -1.58 3.05 20.36
C LYS A 174 -2.83 3.49 19.58
N THR A 175 -3.46 4.58 19.99
CA THR A 175 -4.87 4.93 19.73
C THR A 175 -5.05 6.30 19.05
N ARG A 176 -3.96 6.99 18.68
CA ARG A 176 -4.02 8.23 17.87
C ARG A 176 -3.11 8.17 16.64
N LEU A 177 -3.13 7.05 15.90
CA LEU A 177 -2.65 7.09 14.53
C LEU A 177 -3.60 7.98 13.74
N ASN A 178 -3.16 9.21 13.50
CA ASN A 178 -3.86 10.20 12.69
C ASN A 178 -4.33 9.48 11.40
N PRO A 179 -5.64 9.50 11.05
CA PRO A 179 -6.18 8.80 9.86
C PRO A 179 -5.45 9.14 8.55
N LEU A 180 -4.69 10.24 8.59
CA LEU A 180 -3.83 10.77 7.55
C LEU A 180 -2.51 10.00 7.35
N ARG A 181 -2.09 9.13 8.27
CA ARG A 181 -0.83 8.37 8.11
C ARG A 181 -1.03 7.07 7.33
N ILE A 182 -2.29 6.68 7.09
CA ILE A 182 -2.67 5.43 6.45
C ILE A 182 -2.81 5.66 4.96
N LEU A 183 -1.83 5.17 4.20
CA LEU A 183 -1.81 5.30 2.75
C LEU A 183 -2.46 4.08 2.08
N PRO A 184 -2.99 4.23 0.85
CA PRO A 184 -3.46 3.10 0.08
C PRO A 184 -2.33 2.12 -0.23
N THR A 185 -2.59 0.83 -0.04
CA THR A 185 -1.63 -0.26 -0.27
C THR A 185 -1.90 -1.02 -1.57
N SER A 186 -3.06 -0.80 -2.19
CA SER A 186 -3.47 -1.50 -3.40
C SER A 186 -4.23 -0.61 -4.37
N GLU A 187 -4.01 -0.86 -5.66
CA GLU A 187 -4.73 -0.19 -6.75
C GLU A 187 -6.26 -0.36 -6.63
N GLY A 188 -6.75 -1.49 -6.12
CA GLY A 188 -8.18 -1.72 -5.93
C GLY A 188 -8.85 -0.77 -4.94
N GLN A 189 -8.10 -0.23 -3.98
CA GLN A 189 -8.60 0.73 -2.99
C GLN A 189 -8.76 2.13 -3.59
N VAL A 190 -7.85 2.52 -4.49
CA VAL A 190 -7.86 3.85 -5.12
C VAL A 190 -8.71 3.91 -6.38
N ARG A 191 -8.98 2.77 -7.03
CA ARG A 191 -9.78 2.72 -8.25
C ARG A 191 -11.16 3.38 -8.15
N PRO A 192 -11.98 3.16 -7.09
CA PRO A 192 -13.27 3.81 -6.95
C PRO A 192 -13.18 5.33 -6.75
N LEU A 193 -12.02 5.82 -6.28
CA LEU A 193 -11.76 7.24 -6.02
C LEU A 193 -11.33 8.00 -7.27
N ALA A 194 -10.75 7.31 -8.27
CA ALA A 194 -10.20 7.93 -9.47
C ALA A 194 -11.16 8.89 -10.22
N PRO A 195 -12.48 8.67 -10.27
CA PRO A 195 -13.41 9.61 -10.91
C PRO A 195 -13.72 10.86 -10.08
N LEU A 196 -13.40 10.88 -8.78
CA LEU A 196 -13.73 11.98 -7.87
C LEU A 196 -12.70 13.11 -7.95
N GLU A 197 -13.08 14.31 -7.50
CA GLU A 197 -12.13 15.43 -7.39
C GLU A 197 -11.07 15.17 -6.31
N PRO A 198 -9.84 15.71 -6.43
CA PRO A 198 -8.75 15.46 -5.48
C PRO A 198 -9.13 15.69 -4.01
N GLN A 199 -9.87 16.76 -3.71
CA GLN A 199 -10.33 17.05 -2.35
C GLN A 199 -11.36 16.02 -1.85
N GLN A 200 -12.23 15.54 -2.73
CA GLN A 200 -13.20 14.49 -2.41
C GLN A 200 -12.50 13.15 -2.17
N GLN A 201 -11.47 12.82 -2.96
CA GLN A 201 -10.67 11.60 -2.78
C GLN A 201 -10.09 11.53 -1.36
N VAL A 202 -9.51 12.63 -0.86
CA VAL A 202 -8.96 12.71 0.50
C VAL A 202 -10.05 12.52 1.56
N LYS A 203 -11.19 13.21 1.44
CA LYS A 203 -12.32 13.11 2.39
C LYS A 203 -12.92 11.71 2.43
N VAL A 204 -13.12 11.09 1.27
CA VAL A 204 -13.64 9.72 1.16
C VAL A 204 -12.67 8.74 1.80
N TRP A 205 -11.37 8.91 1.54
CA TRP A 205 -10.33 8.06 2.12
C TRP A 205 -10.31 8.15 3.66
N GLN A 206 -10.31 9.37 4.21
CA GLN A 206 -10.37 9.60 5.66
C GLN A 206 -11.57 8.91 6.30
N ARG A 207 -12.74 9.02 5.65
CA ARG A 207 -13.96 8.37 6.13
C ARG A 207 -13.87 6.85 6.05
N ALA A 208 -13.31 6.30 4.98
CA ALA A 208 -13.09 4.87 4.85
C ALA A 208 -12.12 4.33 5.92
N VAL A 209 -11.05 5.07 6.23
CA VAL A 209 -10.11 4.74 7.31
C VAL A 209 -10.80 4.75 8.68
N HIS A 210 -11.68 5.73 8.92
CA HIS A 210 -12.46 5.80 10.15
C HIS A 210 -13.40 4.59 10.28
N GLU A 211 -14.12 4.23 9.22
CA GLU A 211 -15.00 3.04 9.20
C GLU A 211 -14.22 1.72 9.34
N ALA A 212 -12.96 1.68 8.91
CA ALA A 212 -12.05 0.56 9.10
C ALA A 212 -11.41 0.50 10.50
N GLY A 213 -11.77 1.42 11.41
CA GLY A 213 -11.25 1.47 12.78
C GLY A 213 -9.77 1.88 12.85
N GLY A 214 -9.33 2.78 11.98
CA GLY A 214 -7.94 3.25 11.94
C GLY A 214 -6.97 2.22 11.34
N LYS A 215 -7.47 1.31 10.51
CA LYS A 215 -6.67 0.38 9.70
C LYS A 215 -6.77 0.76 8.22
N VAL A 216 -5.92 0.15 7.40
CA VAL A 216 -6.02 0.28 5.94
C VAL A 216 -7.39 -0.24 5.48
N PRO A 217 -8.24 0.58 4.84
CA PRO A 217 -9.57 0.15 4.45
C PRO A 217 -9.53 -0.87 3.31
N SER A 218 -10.47 -1.81 3.32
CA SER A 218 -10.68 -2.71 2.18
C SER A 218 -11.29 -1.95 1.00
N ALA A 219 -11.01 -2.39 -0.23
CA ALA A 219 -11.59 -1.81 -1.44
C ALA A 219 -13.14 -1.76 -1.41
N ARG A 220 -13.79 -2.71 -0.73
CA ARG A 220 -15.25 -2.70 -0.53
C ARG A 220 -15.72 -1.52 0.32
N ILE A 221 -15.10 -1.31 1.47
CA ILE A 221 -15.40 -0.17 2.36
C ILE A 221 -15.25 1.14 1.59
N VAL A 222 -14.15 1.31 0.85
CA VAL A 222 -13.93 2.51 0.03
C VAL A 222 -15.04 2.67 -1.01
N THR A 223 -15.40 1.60 -1.71
CA THR A 223 -16.49 1.63 -2.71
C THR A 223 -17.82 2.05 -2.08
N ASP A 224 -18.16 1.49 -0.92
CA ASP A 224 -19.41 1.80 -0.23
C ASP A 224 -19.46 3.27 0.23
N VAL A 225 -18.33 3.81 0.72
CA VAL A 225 -18.22 5.23 1.10
C VAL A 225 -18.37 6.14 -0.12
N VAL A 226 -17.68 5.82 -1.23
CA VAL A 226 -17.80 6.55 -2.51
C VAL A 226 -19.26 6.60 -2.95
N GLN A 227 -19.91 5.43 -2.98
CA GLN A 227 -21.29 5.29 -3.43
C GLN A 227 -22.25 6.14 -2.59
N ARG A 228 -22.12 6.11 -1.25
CA ARG A 228 -22.93 6.94 -0.34
C ARG A 228 -22.74 8.44 -0.58
N ILE A 229 -21.52 8.88 -0.90
CA ILE A 229 -21.25 10.31 -1.15
C ILE A 229 -21.86 10.73 -2.48
N ILE A 230 -21.70 9.93 -3.53
CA ILE A 230 -22.30 10.18 -4.85
C ILE A 230 -23.83 10.25 -4.73
N GLU A 231 -24.45 9.27 -4.07
CA GLU A 231 -25.91 9.24 -3.85
C GLU A 231 -26.40 10.47 -3.10
N ARG A 232 -25.69 10.89 -2.03
CA ARG A 232 -26.05 12.07 -1.25
C ARG A 232 -25.93 13.37 -2.05
N THR A 233 -24.98 13.47 -2.98
CA THR A 233 -24.83 14.65 -3.85
C THR A 233 -25.88 14.70 -4.96
N GLN A 234 -26.50 13.57 -5.31
CA GLN A 234 -27.53 13.49 -6.36
C GLN A 234 -28.95 13.75 -5.86
N VAL A 235 -29.21 13.66 -4.56
CA VAL A 235 -30.49 14.03 -3.98
C VAL A 235 -30.50 15.55 -3.77
N PRO A 236 -31.38 16.33 -4.45
CA PRO A 236 -31.51 17.75 -4.16
C PRO A 236 -31.96 17.91 -2.70
N ASN A 237 -31.19 18.65 -1.91
CA ASN A 237 -31.64 19.11 -0.59
C ASN A 237 -32.95 19.86 -0.79
N THR A 238 -34.05 19.21 -0.37
CA THR A 238 -35.40 19.78 -0.37
C THR A 238 -35.61 20.59 0.89
#